data_AF-A0A1Q7YVS4-F1
#
_entry.id   AF-A0A1Q7YVS4-F1
#
_cell.length_a   1.000
_cell.length_b   1.000
_cell.length_c   1.000
_cell.angle_alpha   90.00
_cell.angle_beta   90.00
_cell.angle_gamma   90.00
#
_symmetry.space_group_name_H-M   'P 1'
#
loop_
_entity.id
_entity.type
_entity.pdbx_description
1 polymer ?
#
loop_
_entity_poly.entity_id
_entity_poly.type
_entity_poly.pdbx_seq_one_letter_code
_entity_poly.pdbx_strand_id
1 'polypeptide(L)'
;MIIRPFLYDVKRTITSKTVLILVAVILMVSLTIIPLSSIRSMGGFGFREAPVLYYRDNGGYHFLAYSTNSYGDEISGVLLNITLSTGFYPTYQRVASQTQVTNSDGLASINFNLSPGNYSVTVDETYSGARTYVSNYFLSNLPAGSVQLVATSTQAISFVTDKANASKRDVQVFYAGPYGTKPLGYKLYYTWFSSFPIPQNLTENQMMFLGNLTDLHQIFYPDFPSGLDRTTMVVFQLFYPNTTRVEGSIIETSYDSLRIPKVPIEVTNVAASFFSGLLGFFIPLMAIIGSYSSYGKDRLTGVLESVLARPVTRLSLGVSRYLSTMIAFVLAVAASVGVVDLILDSVGGSFLSQSYVSAIIAGLVVEVAAFTGLIFLLSHLFRSTGTLLGISIGLFVVLDFFWSIIIFLLTSLLGGTPGSAVALQATYLSYYANPAQFLSLVNVYVLQSSSGLSIPPSAYGITLPAIILDGLLWAIAPFIIFLILAVKRD
;
A
#
# COMPACT_ATOMS: atom_id res chain seq x y z
N MET A 1 11.57 -22.04 -49.05
CA MET A 1 10.44 -22.66 -48.31
C MET A 1 10.68 -22.58 -46.79
N ILE A 2 10.83 -21.35 -46.24
CA ILE A 2 11.29 -21.12 -44.85
C ILE A 2 10.14 -21.17 -43.81
N ILE A 3 8.89 -21.02 -44.27
CA ILE A 3 7.73 -20.83 -43.39
C ILE A 3 7.37 -22.10 -42.60
N ARG A 4 7.42 -23.29 -43.21
CA ARG A 4 7.01 -24.54 -42.53
C ARG A 4 7.93 -24.91 -41.34
N PRO A 5 9.27 -24.88 -41.48
CA PRO A 5 10.18 -25.12 -40.35
C PRO A 5 10.00 -24.09 -39.22
N PHE A 6 9.84 -22.81 -39.57
CA PHE A 6 9.63 -21.75 -38.59
C PHE A 6 8.33 -21.95 -37.79
N LEU A 7 7.21 -22.20 -38.46
CA LEU A 7 5.92 -22.47 -37.79
C LEU A 7 5.99 -23.72 -36.89
N TYR A 8 6.75 -24.73 -37.30
CA TYR A 8 6.99 -25.90 -36.47
C TYR A 8 7.73 -25.54 -35.18
N ASP A 9 8.79 -24.73 -35.25
CA ASP A 9 9.54 -24.29 -34.07
C ASP A 9 8.72 -23.38 -33.16
N VAL A 10 7.91 -22.46 -33.73
CA VAL A 10 6.98 -21.63 -32.97
C VAL A 10 5.99 -22.51 -32.21
N LYS A 11 5.33 -23.45 -32.90
CA LYS A 11 4.38 -24.38 -32.29
C LYS A 11 5.05 -25.21 -31.20
N ARG A 12 6.24 -25.76 -31.48
CA ARG A 12 7.02 -26.57 -30.53
C ARG A 12 7.40 -25.75 -29.29
N THR A 13 7.79 -24.49 -29.45
CA THR A 13 8.22 -23.62 -28.35
C THR A 13 7.04 -23.27 -27.45
N ILE A 14 5.94 -22.79 -28.04
CA ILE A 14 4.70 -22.42 -27.32
C ILE A 14 4.11 -23.63 -26.58
N THR A 15 4.17 -24.83 -27.17
CA THR A 15 3.65 -26.06 -26.54
C THR A 15 4.66 -26.76 -25.62
N SER A 16 5.87 -26.21 -25.45
CA SER A 16 6.86 -26.83 -24.58
C SER A 16 6.45 -26.69 -23.12
N LYS A 17 6.67 -27.74 -22.31
CA LYS A 17 6.31 -27.76 -20.89
C LYS A 17 6.94 -26.58 -20.13
N THR A 18 8.19 -26.25 -20.42
CA THR A 18 8.89 -25.13 -19.78
C THR A 18 8.22 -23.80 -20.06
N VAL A 19 7.92 -23.51 -21.34
CA VAL A 19 7.26 -22.25 -21.72
C VAL A 19 5.85 -22.18 -21.11
N LEU A 20 5.08 -23.26 -21.16
CA LEU A 20 3.74 -23.30 -20.55
C LEU A 20 3.77 -23.04 -19.04
N ILE A 21 4.73 -23.62 -18.31
CA ILE A 21 4.92 -23.38 -16.88
C ILE A 21 5.28 -21.90 -16.64
N LEU A 22 6.22 -21.34 -17.41
CA LEU A 22 6.63 -19.94 -17.27
C LEU A 22 5.48 -18.97 -17.55
N VAL A 23 4.70 -19.22 -18.60
CA VAL A 23 3.48 -18.45 -18.93
C VAL A 23 2.49 -18.52 -17.77
N ALA A 24 2.22 -19.72 -17.24
CA ALA A 24 1.31 -19.90 -16.11
C ALA A 24 1.79 -19.15 -14.85
N VAL A 25 3.10 -19.20 -14.56
CA VAL A 25 3.69 -18.46 -13.42
C VAL A 25 3.50 -16.96 -13.58
N ILE A 26 3.76 -16.39 -14.77
CA ILE A 26 3.57 -14.95 -15.00
C ILE A 26 2.10 -14.54 -14.85
N LEU A 27 1.18 -15.35 -15.37
CA LEU A 27 -0.25 -15.10 -15.18
C LEU A 27 -0.65 -15.18 -13.71
N MET A 28 -0.12 -16.13 -12.94
CA MET A 28 -0.35 -16.21 -11.49
C MET A 28 0.25 -15.02 -10.74
N VAL A 29 1.46 -14.57 -11.09
CA VAL A 29 2.07 -13.35 -10.53
C VAL A 29 1.21 -12.13 -10.86
N SER A 30 0.60 -12.07 -12.05
CA SER A 30 -0.33 -11.00 -12.44
C SER A 30 -1.52 -10.89 -11.48
N LEU A 31 -1.98 -12.00 -10.91
CA LEU A 31 -3.07 -12.00 -9.91
C LEU A 31 -2.65 -11.40 -8.57
N THR A 32 -1.35 -11.30 -8.27
CA THR A 32 -0.86 -10.68 -7.03
C THR A 32 -1.04 -9.16 -6.99
N ILE A 33 -1.52 -8.53 -8.07
CA ILE A 33 -1.92 -7.12 -8.05
C ILE A 33 -3.21 -6.88 -7.23
N ILE A 34 -4.05 -7.91 -7.03
CA ILE A 34 -5.29 -7.82 -6.25
C ILE A 34 -5.04 -7.22 -4.85
N PRO A 35 -4.16 -7.78 -4.00
CA PRO A 35 -3.88 -7.18 -2.70
C PRO A 35 -3.32 -5.76 -2.82
N LEU A 36 -2.48 -5.45 -3.81
CA LEU A 36 -1.93 -4.10 -4.00
C LEU A 36 -2.99 -3.07 -4.36
N SER A 37 -4.00 -3.46 -5.13
CA SER A 37 -5.15 -2.61 -5.49
C SER A 37 -6.17 -2.42 -4.35
N SER A 38 -6.13 -3.30 -3.33
CA SER A 38 -7.04 -3.23 -2.17
C SER A 38 -6.53 -2.32 -1.03
N ILE A 39 -5.25 -1.96 -1.03
CA ILE A 39 -4.62 -1.18 0.05
C ILE A 39 -4.76 0.31 -0.26
N ARG A 40 -5.86 0.93 0.22
CA ARG A 40 -5.86 2.37 0.64
C ARG A 40 -7.09 2.84 1.43
N SER A 41 -8.06 1.98 1.76
CA SER A 41 -9.15 2.36 2.69
C SER A 41 -9.08 1.70 4.07
N MET A 42 -8.04 0.91 4.35
CA MET A 42 -7.74 0.57 5.73
C MET A 42 -7.13 1.80 6.40
N GLY A 43 -8.00 2.67 6.95
CA GLY A 43 -7.64 3.31 8.20
C GLY A 43 -7.10 2.19 9.08
N GLY A 44 -5.80 2.27 9.42
CA GLY A 44 -5.06 1.11 9.90
C GLY A 44 -5.80 0.37 11.01
N PHE A 45 -5.39 -0.85 11.30
CA PHE A 45 -5.58 -1.45 12.63
C PHE A 45 -4.83 -0.61 13.69
N GLY A 46 -5.10 0.69 13.74
CA GLY A 46 -4.60 1.64 14.68
C GLY A 46 -5.51 1.57 15.88
N PHE A 47 -4.96 1.03 16.96
CA PHE A 47 -5.47 1.23 18.29
C PHE A 47 -5.75 2.72 18.48
N ARG A 48 -7.02 3.08 18.72
CA ARG A 48 -7.43 4.44 19.04
C ARG A 48 -7.34 4.63 20.54
N GLU A 49 -6.98 5.84 20.94
CA GLU A 49 -7.05 6.27 22.34
C GLU A 49 -8.47 6.07 22.87
N ALA A 50 -8.62 5.35 23.98
CA ALA A 50 -9.93 5.10 24.54
C ALA A 50 -10.50 6.38 25.14
N PRO A 51 -11.78 6.72 24.89
CA PRO A 51 -12.42 7.76 25.65
C PRO A 51 -12.48 7.38 27.14
N VAL A 52 -11.99 8.28 28.00
CA VAL A 52 -12.00 8.10 29.45
C VAL A 52 -12.94 9.11 30.10
N LEU A 53 -13.90 8.56 30.83
CA LEU A 53 -14.84 9.29 31.68
C LEU A 53 -14.39 9.17 33.12
N TYR A 54 -14.73 10.16 33.93
CA TYR A 54 -14.63 10.04 35.36
C TYR A 54 -15.83 10.64 36.06
N TYR A 55 -16.11 10.14 37.25
CA TYR A 55 -17.08 10.69 38.18
C TYR A 55 -16.56 10.56 39.61
N ARG A 56 -17.24 11.22 40.54
CA ARG A 56 -16.88 11.20 41.95
C ARG A 56 -18.06 10.78 42.80
N ASP A 57 -17.80 10.03 43.87
CA ASP A 57 -18.76 9.78 44.93
C ASP A 57 -18.15 10.07 46.33
N ASN A 58 -18.74 9.54 47.40
CA ASN A 58 -18.21 9.69 48.76
C ASN A 58 -16.97 8.81 49.03
N GLY A 59 -16.75 7.78 48.21
CA GLY A 59 -15.64 6.84 48.29
C GLY A 59 -14.44 7.18 47.40
N GLY A 60 -14.57 8.10 46.44
CA GLY A 60 -13.43 8.64 45.70
C GLY A 60 -13.72 9.01 44.24
N TYR A 61 -12.68 8.92 43.40
CA TYR A 61 -12.75 9.15 41.96
C TYR A 61 -12.83 7.81 41.23
N HIS A 62 -13.76 7.71 40.29
CA HIS A 62 -14.01 6.54 39.47
C HIS A 62 -13.76 6.89 38.02
N PHE A 63 -12.94 6.10 37.35
CA PHE A 63 -12.64 6.24 35.94
C PHE A 63 -13.26 5.07 35.18
N LEU A 64 -13.79 5.36 34.01
CA LEU A 64 -14.33 4.38 33.07
C LEU A 64 -13.76 4.67 31.69
N ALA A 65 -13.08 3.70 31.10
CA ALA A 65 -12.51 3.79 29.77
C ALA A 65 -13.12 2.73 28.86
N TYR A 66 -13.17 3.01 27.56
CA TYR A 66 -13.73 2.12 26.56
C TYR A 66 -12.88 2.02 25.31
N SER A 67 -12.19 0.90 25.13
CA SER A 67 -11.25 0.70 24.02
C SER A 67 -11.92 0.01 22.84
N THR A 68 -11.78 0.59 21.65
CA THR A 68 -12.38 0.08 20.42
C THR A 68 -11.40 0.04 19.26
N ASN A 69 -11.73 -0.78 18.24
CA ASN A 69 -11.05 -0.76 16.96
C ASN A 69 -11.61 0.35 16.05
N SER A 70 -11.08 0.45 14.82
CA SER A 70 -11.51 1.45 13.85
C SER A 70 -12.95 1.29 13.34
N TYR A 71 -13.61 0.15 13.63
CA TYR A 71 -15.02 -0.14 13.32
C TYR A 71 -15.95 0.05 14.52
N GLY A 72 -15.40 0.44 15.68
CA GLY A 72 -16.15 0.61 16.92
C GLY A 72 -16.39 -0.68 17.70
N ASP A 73 -15.78 -1.80 17.28
CA ASP A 73 -15.84 -3.05 18.05
C ASP A 73 -14.95 -2.98 19.27
N GLU A 74 -15.44 -3.58 20.35
CA GLU A 74 -14.78 -3.70 21.63
C GLU A 74 -13.43 -4.43 21.52
N ILE A 75 -12.39 -3.88 22.15
CA ILE A 75 -11.08 -4.54 22.26
C ILE A 75 -10.83 -4.93 23.71
N SER A 76 -10.79 -6.25 23.95
CA SER A 76 -10.36 -6.81 25.22
C SER A 76 -8.83 -6.88 25.34
N GLY A 77 -8.31 -6.86 26.56
CA GLY A 77 -6.87 -7.04 26.79
C GLY A 77 -6.03 -5.76 26.65
N VAL A 78 -6.64 -4.59 26.54
CA VAL A 78 -5.93 -3.30 26.53
C VAL A 78 -5.49 -2.96 27.94
N LEU A 79 -4.19 -2.73 28.13
CA LEU A 79 -3.64 -2.33 29.42
C LEU A 79 -3.78 -0.82 29.59
N LEU A 80 -4.67 -0.39 30.48
CA LEU A 80 -4.94 1.01 30.82
C LEU A 80 -4.26 1.35 32.15
N ASN A 81 -3.38 2.34 32.15
CA ASN A 81 -2.74 2.88 33.34
C ASN A 81 -3.15 4.33 33.55
N ILE A 82 -3.84 4.61 34.66
CA ILE A 82 -4.23 5.96 35.06
C ILE A 82 -3.34 6.41 36.20
N THR A 83 -2.74 7.59 36.06
CA THR A 83 -1.91 8.22 37.08
C THR A 83 -2.49 9.55 37.52
N LEU A 84 -2.72 9.71 38.82
CA LEU A 84 -3.15 10.95 39.44
C LEU A 84 -1.96 11.63 40.10
N SER A 85 -1.79 12.92 39.82
CA SER A 85 -0.74 13.75 40.40
C SER A 85 -1.31 15.05 40.97
N THR A 86 -0.60 15.66 41.91
CA THR A 86 -0.88 17.03 42.38
C THR A 86 0.19 17.99 41.87
N GLY A 87 -0.12 19.29 41.89
CA GLY A 87 0.77 20.34 41.42
C GLY A 87 0.57 20.71 39.96
N PHE A 88 1.36 21.68 39.50
CA PHE A 88 1.38 22.15 38.12
C PHE A 88 2.72 21.77 37.48
N TYR A 89 2.76 21.65 36.16
CA TYR A 89 4.01 21.45 35.46
C TYR A 89 5.02 22.54 35.86
N PRO A 90 6.29 22.19 36.19
CA PRO A 90 6.92 20.86 36.13
C PRO A 90 6.90 20.07 37.46
N THR A 91 6.31 20.60 38.53
CA THR A 91 6.34 20.02 39.89
C THR A 91 5.18 19.05 40.15
N TYR A 92 4.93 18.13 39.23
CA TYR A 92 3.94 17.08 39.45
C TYR A 92 4.43 16.08 40.50
N GLN A 93 3.65 15.91 41.57
CA GLN A 93 3.86 14.84 42.54
C GLN A 93 2.82 13.75 42.32
N ARG A 94 3.27 12.55 41.96
CA ARG A 94 2.39 11.38 41.80
C ARG A 94 1.72 11.05 43.13
N VAL A 95 0.40 11.10 43.17
CA VAL A 95 -0.42 10.76 44.33
C VAL A 95 -0.83 9.29 44.28
N ALA A 96 -1.32 8.85 43.14
CA ALA A 96 -1.79 7.48 42.96
C ALA A 96 -1.61 7.04 41.51
N SER A 97 -1.52 5.74 41.27
CA SER A 97 -1.67 5.18 39.94
C SER A 97 -2.11 3.75 40.03
N GLN A 98 -2.96 3.38 39.07
CA GLN A 98 -3.55 2.05 38.98
C GLN A 98 -3.56 1.63 37.52
N THR A 99 -3.41 0.33 37.33
CA THR A 99 -3.43 -0.29 36.01
C THR A 99 -4.53 -1.34 35.98
N GLN A 100 -5.32 -1.32 34.91
CA GLN A 100 -6.42 -2.24 34.68
C GLN A 100 -6.38 -2.73 33.24
N VAL A 101 -6.97 -3.90 32.99
CA VAL A 101 -7.11 -4.46 31.65
C VAL A 101 -8.58 -4.36 31.23
N THR A 102 -8.84 -3.99 29.97
CA THR A 102 -10.20 -3.99 29.43
C THR A 102 -10.79 -5.40 29.40
N ASN A 103 -12.07 -5.51 29.77
CA ASN A 103 -12.81 -6.77 29.79
C ASN A 103 -13.26 -7.20 28.37
N SER A 104 -14.09 -8.24 28.27
CA SER A 104 -14.67 -8.69 27.00
C SER A 104 -15.43 -7.60 26.25
N ASP A 105 -15.99 -6.65 27.00
CA ASP A 105 -16.82 -5.56 26.50
C ASP A 105 -15.98 -4.31 26.19
N GLY A 106 -14.64 -4.43 26.15
CA GLY A 106 -13.74 -3.30 25.90
C GLY A 106 -13.68 -2.26 27.04
N LEU A 107 -14.31 -2.52 28.19
CA LEU A 107 -14.40 -1.60 29.32
C LEU A 107 -13.32 -1.85 30.36
N ALA A 108 -12.75 -0.77 30.89
CA ALA A 108 -11.91 -0.80 32.10
C ALA A 108 -12.42 0.22 33.12
N SER A 109 -12.51 -0.20 34.39
CA SER A 109 -12.90 0.68 35.50
C SER A 109 -11.80 0.73 36.54
N ILE A 110 -11.42 1.94 36.95
CA ILE A 110 -10.33 2.21 37.90
C ILE A 110 -10.84 3.14 38.99
N ASN A 111 -10.59 2.80 40.26
CA ASN A 111 -11.14 3.50 41.42
C ASN A 111 -10.03 4.01 42.35
N PHE A 112 -10.02 5.31 42.61
CA PHE A 112 -9.08 5.95 43.52
C PHE A 112 -9.81 6.46 44.76
N ASN A 113 -9.54 5.85 45.91
CA ASN A 113 -10.04 6.33 47.21
C ASN A 113 -9.22 7.54 47.68
N LEU A 114 -9.49 8.70 47.06
CA LEU A 114 -8.84 9.96 47.35
C LEU A 114 -9.86 10.98 47.82
N SER A 115 -9.41 11.82 48.76
CA SER A 115 -10.19 12.97 49.18
C SER A 115 -10.38 13.96 48.03
N PRO A 116 -11.44 14.78 48.07
CA PRO A 116 -11.73 15.75 47.03
C PRO A 116 -10.58 16.74 46.88
N GLY A 117 -10.11 16.94 45.64
CA GLY A 117 -8.96 17.80 45.39
C GLY A 117 -8.75 18.09 43.92
N ASN A 118 -7.80 18.98 43.64
CA ASN A 118 -7.36 19.27 42.29
C ASN A 118 -6.23 18.32 41.93
N TYR A 119 -6.52 17.38 41.03
CA TYR A 119 -5.55 16.40 40.54
C TYR A 119 -5.33 16.61 39.06
N SER A 120 -4.12 16.35 38.58
CA SER A 120 -3.88 16.07 37.18
C SER A 120 -3.97 14.56 36.93
N VAL A 121 -4.57 14.16 35.82
CA VAL A 121 -4.70 12.78 35.37
C VAL A 121 -3.87 12.56 34.10
N THR A 122 -3.11 11.47 34.10
CA THR A 122 -2.40 10.94 32.93
C THR A 122 -3.01 9.59 32.61
N VAL A 123 -3.31 9.34 31.33
CA VAL A 123 -3.82 8.06 30.84
C VAL A 123 -2.80 7.48 29.87
N ASP A 124 -2.43 6.22 30.08
CA ASP A 124 -1.47 5.50 29.27
C ASP A 124 -2.05 4.15 28.89
N GLU A 125 -2.09 3.85 27.60
CA GLU A 125 -2.72 2.66 27.07
C GLU A 125 -1.73 1.85 26.25
N THR A 126 -1.73 0.54 26.46
CA THR A 126 -0.85 -0.38 25.71
C THR A 126 -1.66 -1.56 25.19
N TYR A 127 -1.58 -1.79 23.87
CA TYR A 127 -2.19 -2.93 23.20
C TYR A 127 -1.23 -3.52 22.17
N SER A 128 -0.93 -4.81 22.28
CA SER A 128 -0.05 -5.53 21.33
C SER A 128 1.31 -4.86 21.09
N GLY A 129 1.87 -4.21 22.12
CA GLY A 129 3.15 -3.48 22.04
C GLY A 129 3.06 -2.07 21.46
N ALA A 130 1.91 -1.66 20.92
CA ALA A 130 1.63 -0.26 20.60
C ALA A 130 1.21 0.48 21.88
N ARG A 131 1.68 1.72 22.03
CA ARG A 131 1.39 2.58 23.19
C ARG A 131 0.79 3.90 22.73
N THR A 132 -0.34 4.29 23.31
CA THR A 132 -0.92 5.64 23.18
C THR A 132 -0.87 6.33 24.54
N TYR A 133 -0.68 7.65 24.52
CA TYR A 133 -0.44 8.44 25.73
C TYR A 133 -1.25 9.73 25.69
N VAL A 134 -2.02 9.95 26.75
CA VAL A 134 -2.84 11.16 26.96
C VAL A 134 -2.20 12.01 28.04
N SER A 135 -1.83 13.24 27.69
CA SER A 135 -1.09 14.11 28.61
C SER A 135 -2.01 14.85 29.59
N ASN A 136 -1.64 14.75 30.88
CA ASN A 136 -1.97 15.62 32.02
C ASN A 136 -3.19 16.56 31.87
N TYR A 137 -4.37 16.09 32.30
CA TYR A 137 -5.58 16.89 32.39
C TYR A 137 -5.94 17.22 33.84
N PHE A 138 -6.45 18.41 34.13
CA PHE A 138 -6.90 18.76 35.48
C PHE A 138 -8.32 18.25 35.72
N LEU A 139 -8.49 17.36 36.70
CA LEU A 139 -9.80 16.99 37.20
C LEU A 139 -10.44 18.21 37.84
N SER A 140 -11.66 18.52 37.44
CA SER A 140 -12.45 19.57 38.06
C SER A 140 -13.08 19.03 39.35
N ASN A 141 -13.30 19.92 40.33
CA ASN A 141 -14.00 19.54 41.56
C ASN A 141 -15.50 19.46 41.28
N LEU A 142 -15.91 18.30 40.80
CA LEU A 142 -17.28 17.97 40.42
C LEU A 142 -18.17 17.63 41.64
N PRO A 143 -19.46 18.02 41.63
CA PRO A 143 -20.45 17.47 42.55
C PRO A 143 -20.49 15.94 42.47
N ALA A 144 -20.79 15.29 43.60
CA ALA A 144 -20.92 13.83 43.63
C ALA A 144 -21.98 13.35 42.61
N GLY A 145 -21.63 12.32 41.85
CA GLY A 145 -22.45 11.73 40.81
C GLY A 145 -22.36 12.40 39.43
N SER A 146 -21.72 13.56 39.28
CA SER A 146 -21.53 14.15 37.95
C SER A 146 -20.38 13.50 37.19
N VAL A 147 -20.60 13.30 35.88
CA VAL A 147 -19.68 12.62 34.96
C VAL A 147 -19.03 13.66 34.06
N GLN A 148 -17.72 13.54 33.85
CA GLN A 148 -16.98 14.38 32.92
C GLN A 148 -15.95 13.56 32.13
N LEU A 149 -15.59 14.05 30.94
CA LEU A 149 -14.52 13.50 30.11
C LEU A 149 -13.15 13.99 30.61
N VAL A 150 -12.12 13.17 30.43
CA VAL A 150 -10.72 13.57 30.64
C VAL A 150 -10.26 14.38 29.41
N ALA A 151 -10.50 15.69 29.40
CA ALA A 151 -10.42 16.46 28.16
C ALA A 151 -8.99 16.74 27.68
N THR A 152 -8.59 16.15 26.55
CA THR A 152 -7.75 16.78 25.49
C THR A 152 -7.79 16.01 24.16
N SER A 153 -8.13 14.72 24.19
CA SER A 153 -8.29 13.86 23.00
C SER A 153 -9.45 12.87 23.10
N THR A 154 -9.93 12.61 24.32
CA THR A 154 -11.13 11.80 24.54
C THR A 154 -12.38 12.64 24.38
N GLN A 155 -13.19 12.32 23.37
CA GLN A 155 -14.51 12.90 23.17
C GLN A 155 -15.56 11.84 23.46
N ALA A 156 -16.70 12.25 24.04
CA ALA A 156 -17.83 11.33 24.21
C ALA A 156 -18.36 10.81 22.86
N ILE A 157 -18.14 11.57 21.79
CA ILE A 157 -18.52 11.21 20.42
C ILE A 157 -17.25 11.02 19.60
N SER A 158 -17.18 9.94 18.84
CA SER A 158 -16.10 9.65 17.91
C SER A 158 -16.64 9.05 16.62
N PHE A 159 -15.82 9.03 15.57
CA PHE A 159 -16.20 8.45 14.28
C PHE A 159 -15.53 7.11 14.05
N VAL A 160 -16.31 6.11 13.65
CA VAL A 160 -15.86 4.75 13.34
C VAL A 160 -16.19 4.40 11.89
N THR A 161 -15.47 3.45 11.32
CA THR A 161 -15.67 3.00 9.94
C THR A 161 -16.86 2.06 9.86
N ASP A 162 -17.77 2.32 8.91
CA ASP A 162 -18.90 1.44 8.66
C ASP A 162 -18.40 0.09 8.12
N LYS A 163 -18.85 -1.02 8.72
CA LYS A 163 -18.40 -2.38 8.38
C LYS A 163 -18.82 -2.83 6.98
N ALA A 164 -19.95 -2.32 6.49
CA ALA A 164 -20.47 -2.61 5.16
C ALA A 164 -19.93 -1.64 4.09
N ASN A 165 -19.48 -0.45 4.50
CA ASN A 165 -19.01 0.59 3.59
C ASN A 165 -17.83 1.39 4.17
N ALA A 166 -16.60 1.02 3.78
CA ALA A 166 -15.37 1.68 4.26
C ALA A 166 -15.27 3.19 3.94
N SER A 167 -16.07 3.70 2.98
CA SER A 167 -16.15 5.13 2.65
C SER A 167 -17.11 5.91 3.56
N LYS A 168 -17.89 5.21 4.40
CA LYS A 168 -18.81 5.82 5.35
C LYS A 168 -18.20 5.77 6.75
N ARG A 169 -18.44 6.82 7.52
CA ARG A 169 -18.21 6.85 8.97
C ARG A 169 -19.55 6.86 9.71
N ASP A 170 -19.61 6.02 10.72
CA ASP A 170 -20.67 5.99 11.72
C ASP A 170 -20.21 6.69 12.99
N VAL A 171 -21.15 6.97 13.89
CA VAL A 171 -20.93 7.80 15.06
C VAL A 171 -20.95 6.91 16.29
N GLN A 172 -19.81 6.71 16.92
CA GLN A 172 -19.71 6.00 18.19
C GLN A 172 -19.82 7.00 19.33
N VAL A 173 -20.73 6.73 20.27
CA VAL A 173 -20.84 7.49 21.52
C VAL A 173 -20.44 6.60 22.68
N PHE A 174 -19.58 7.12 23.56
CA PHE A 174 -19.25 6.52 24.84
C PHE A 174 -19.51 7.55 25.96
N TYR A 175 -20.52 7.28 26.79
CA TYR A 175 -20.89 8.17 27.90
C TYR A 175 -21.60 7.39 29.02
N ALA A 176 -21.49 7.89 30.25
CA ALA A 176 -22.12 7.29 31.41
C ALA A 176 -23.10 8.26 32.08
N GLY A 177 -24.18 7.72 32.64
CA GLY A 177 -25.07 8.44 33.53
C GLY A 177 -24.46 8.66 34.93
N PRO A 178 -25.21 9.30 35.85
CA PRO A 178 -24.71 9.60 37.17
C PRO A 178 -24.14 8.38 37.88
N TYR A 179 -23.00 8.53 38.57
CA TYR A 179 -22.30 7.43 39.23
C TYR A 179 -21.88 6.29 38.29
N GLY A 180 -21.64 6.58 37.01
CA GLY A 180 -21.18 5.59 36.05
C GLY A 180 -22.27 4.61 35.61
N THR A 181 -23.55 4.88 35.89
CA THR A 181 -24.65 4.01 35.45
C THR A 181 -24.83 4.09 33.94
N LYS A 182 -25.58 3.15 33.36
CA LYS A 182 -26.01 3.29 31.97
C LYS A 182 -26.80 4.61 31.79
N PRO A 183 -26.55 5.36 30.71
CA PRO A 183 -27.29 6.58 30.42
C PRO A 183 -28.77 6.25 30.16
N LEU A 184 -29.68 6.94 30.85
CA LEU A 184 -31.12 6.79 30.68
C LEU A 184 -31.72 8.10 30.17
N GLY A 185 -32.30 8.07 28.97
CA GLY A 185 -32.96 9.23 28.36
C GLY A 185 -32.01 10.25 27.72
N TYR A 186 -30.73 9.91 27.55
CA TYR A 186 -29.77 10.72 26.81
C TYR A 186 -30.04 10.62 25.32
N LYS A 187 -29.92 11.74 24.61
CA LYS A 187 -30.28 11.84 23.20
C LYS A 187 -29.14 12.42 22.38
N LEU A 188 -28.84 11.77 21.27
CA LEU A 188 -27.85 12.23 20.30
C LEU A 188 -28.57 12.98 19.19
N TYR A 189 -28.06 14.18 18.89
CA TYR A 189 -28.54 15.02 17.80
C TYR A 189 -27.39 15.41 16.87
N TYR A 190 -27.74 15.76 15.64
CA TYR A 190 -26.79 16.31 14.68
C TYR A 190 -27.42 17.39 13.80
N THR A 191 -26.59 18.26 13.25
CA THR A 191 -27.00 19.27 12.26
C THR A 191 -25.83 19.60 11.35
N TRP A 192 -26.04 20.40 10.31
CA TRP A 192 -24.97 20.83 9.42
C TRP A 192 -25.09 22.28 8.98
N PHE A 193 -23.95 22.88 8.64
CA PHE A 193 -23.83 24.26 8.21
C PHE A 193 -22.97 24.33 6.94
N SER A 194 -23.38 25.17 5.99
CA SER A 194 -22.66 25.39 4.74
C SER A 194 -21.37 26.21 4.90
N SER A 195 -21.18 26.89 6.03
CA SER A 195 -19.97 27.67 6.31
C SER A 195 -19.71 27.85 7.81
N PHE A 196 -18.46 28.22 8.14
CA PHE A 196 -18.01 28.61 9.47
C PHE A 196 -18.23 30.13 9.69
N PRO A 197 -18.49 30.64 10.92
CA PRO A 197 -18.50 29.96 12.22
C PRO A 197 -19.80 29.23 12.56
N ILE A 198 -19.67 28.14 13.32
CA ILE A 198 -20.79 27.36 13.85
C ILE A 198 -21.40 28.11 15.05
N PRO A 199 -22.74 28.16 15.19
CA PRO A 199 -23.37 28.72 16.37
C PRO A 199 -22.93 27.97 17.64
N GLN A 200 -22.35 28.66 18.61
CA GLN A 200 -21.87 28.02 19.85
C GLN A 200 -23.01 27.51 20.76
N ASN A 201 -24.27 27.83 20.44
CA ASN A 201 -25.41 27.54 21.27
C ASN A 201 -26.56 26.80 20.57
N LEU A 202 -26.27 25.63 20.00
CA LEU A 202 -27.28 24.74 19.42
C LEU A 202 -28.18 24.08 20.47
N THR A 203 -29.48 24.28 20.36
CA THR A 203 -30.50 23.60 21.18
C THR A 203 -31.03 22.36 20.45
N GLU A 204 -31.64 21.42 21.18
CA GLU A 204 -32.24 20.20 20.58
C GLU A 204 -33.19 20.54 19.41
N ASN A 205 -33.97 21.63 19.52
CA ASN A 205 -34.93 22.06 18.51
C ASN A 205 -34.29 22.54 17.20
N GLN A 206 -32.99 22.84 17.19
CA GLN A 206 -32.24 23.29 16.02
C GLN A 206 -31.46 22.15 15.35
N MET A 207 -31.55 20.94 15.90
CA MET A 207 -30.81 19.78 15.45
C MET A 207 -31.77 18.64 15.13
N MET A 208 -31.31 17.69 14.34
CA MET A 208 -32.06 16.50 13.99
C MET A 208 -31.73 15.38 14.96
N PHE A 209 -32.78 14.71 15.46
CA PHE A 209 -32.64 13.58 16.36
C PHE A 209 -32.03 12.39 15.63
N LEU A 210 -30.96 11.82 16.19
CA LEU A 210 -30.27 10.65 15.64
C LEU A 210 -30.62 9.37 16.38
N GLY A 211 -30.75 9.43 17.71
CA GLY A 211 -31.14 8.27 18.51
C GLY A 211 -30.96 8.48 20.01
N ASN A 212 -31.48 7.53 20.78
CA ASN A 212 -31.27 7.48 22.24
C ASN A 212 -30.01 6.68 22.57
N LEU A 213 -29.21 7.18 23.50
CA LEU A 213 -28.09 6.44 24.08
C LEU A 213 -28.64 5.61 25.25
N THR A 214 -28.64 4.29 25.07
CA THR A 214 -29.25 3.32 26.00
C THR A 214 -28.24 2.44 26.72
N ASP A 215 -26.99 2.46 26.25
CA ASP A 215 -25.87 1.77 26.88
C ASP A 215 -24.68 2.71 27.03
N LEU A 216 -23.65 2.28 27.77
CA LEU A 216 -22.43 3.04 27.99
C LEU A 216 -21.73 3.38 26.67
N HIS A 217 -21.82 2.47 25.69
CA HIS A 217 -21.36 2.69 24.32
C HIS A 217 -22.48 2.39 23.32
N GLN A 218 -22.55 3.14 22.22
CA GLN A 218 -23.50 2.83 21.13
C GLN A 218 -23.01 3.44 19.81
N ILE A 219 -23.27 2.74 18.69
CA ILE A 219 -23.00 3.25 17.33
C ILE A 219 -24.30 3.73 16.70
N PHE A 220 -24.26 4.90 16.08
CA PHE A 220 -25.36 5.55 15.39
C PHE A 220 -25.02 5.77 13.91
N TYR A 221 -26.04 5.69 13.07
CA TYR A 221 -25.92 5.73 11.62
C TYR A 221 -26.57 7.01 11.08
N PRO A 222 -25.84 8.13 10.97
CA PRO A 222 -26.41 9.38 10.49
C PRO A 222 -26.78 9.28 9.00
N ASP A 223 -27.99 9.74 8.68
CA ASP A 223 -28.52 9.80 7.32
C ASP A 223 -28.47 11.22 6.78
N PHE A 224 -27.39 11.54 6.06
CA PHE A 224 -27.19 12.86 5.49
C PHE A 224 -27.94 13.02 4.17
N PRO A 225 -28.54 14.20 3.91
CA PRO A 225 -29.09 14.51 2.59
C PRO A 225 -28.06 14.31 1.48
N SER A 226 -28.51 13.78 0.35
CA SER A 226 -27.68 13.73 -0.86
C SER A 226 -27.34 15.16 -1.32
N GLY A 227 -26.09 15.38 -1.73
CA GLY A 227 -25.67 16.65 -2.34
C GLY A 227 -25.09 17.70 -1.38
N LEU A 228 -24.80 17.34 -0.11
CA LEU A 228 -24.00 18.20 0.76
C LEU A 228 -22.59 18.40 0.16
N ASP A 229 -22.10 19.63 0.20
CA ASP A 229 -20.73 19.96 -0.21
C ASP A 229 -19.72 19.33 0.76
N ARG A 230 -18.54 18.96 0.27
CA ARG A 230 -17.43 18.40 1.07
C ARG A 230 -17.02 19.33 2.22
N THR A 231 -17.17 20.63 2.02
CA THR A 231 -16.83 21.67 3.03
C THR A 231 -17.91 21.88 4.09
N THR A 232 -19.08 21.24 3.94
CA THR A 232 -20.18 21.34 4.91
C THR A 232 -19.71 20.85 6.27
N MET A 233 -19.89 21.68 7.30
CA MET A 233 -19.59 21.30 8.67
C MET A 233 -20.76 20.55 9.26
N VAL A 234 -20.50 19.40 9.86
CA VAL A 234 -21.46 18.58 10.59
C VAL A 234 -21.13 18.64 12.07
N VAL A 235 -22.16 18.88 12.88
CA VAL A 235 -22.04 19.00 14.33
C VAL A 235 -22.87 17.92 14.99
N PHE A 236 -22.28 17.18 15.91
CA PHE A 236 -23.00 16.25 16.78
C PHE A 236 -22.94 16.73 18.23
N GLN A 237 -24.02 16.49 18.96
CA GLN A 237 -24.15 16.91 20.35
C GLN A 237 -24.99 15.89 21.13
N LEU A 238 -24.50 15.51 22.31
CA LEU A 238 -25.26 14.71 23.27
C LEU A 238 -26.02 15.64 24.24
N PHE A 239 -27.26 15.29 24.53
CA PHE A 239 -28.11 16.00 25.48
C PHE A 239 -28.56 15.09 26.62
N TYR A 240 -28.65 15.68 27.81
CA TYR A 240 -29.25 15.08 28.99
C TYR A 240 -30.78 14.97 28.83
N PRO A 241 -31.47 14.15 29.65
CA PRO A 241 -32.92 13.98 29.59
C PRO A 241 -33.72 15.28 29.80
N ASN A 242 -33.14 16.25 30.51
CA ASN A 242 -33.70 17.57 30.77
C ASN A 242 -33.41 18.58 29.63
N THR A 243 -32.92 18.12 28.47
CA THR A 243 -32.56 18.92 27.28
C THR A 243 -31.35 19.84 27.42
N THR A 244 -30.62 19.78 28.53
CA THR A 244 -29.35 20.50 28.65
C THR A 244 -28.24 19.73 27.94
N ARG A 245 -27.23 20.44 27.41
CA ARG A 245 -26.10 19.79 26.72
C ARG A 245 -25.22 19.03 27.69
N VAL A 246 -24.69 17.90 27.24
CA VAL A 246 -23.57 17.22 27.89
C VAL A 246 -22.29 17.97 27.55
N GLU A 247 -21.62 18.52 28.56
CA GLU A 247 -20.37 19.27 28.40
C GLU A 247 -19.27 18.38 27.79
N GLY A 248 -18.51 18.94 26.86
CA GLY A 248 -17.43 18.21 26.16
C GLY A 248 -17.90 17.15 25.15
N SER A 249 -19.20 17.03 24.90
CA SER A 249 -19.74 16.10 23.90
C SER A 249 -19.99 16.71 22.52
N ILE A 250 -19.71 18.01 22.33
CA ILE A 250 -19.80 18.62 21.00
C ILE A 250 -18.62 18.13 20.15
N ILE A 251 -18.91 17.62 18.95
CA ILE A 251 -17.89 17.32 17.95
C ILE A 251 -18.29 17.96 16.62
N GLU A 252 -17.32 18.64 16.03
CA GLU A 252 -17.46 19.35 14.76
C GLU A 252 -16.53 18.68 13.75
N THR A 253 -17.05 18.35 12.58
CA THR A 253 -16.28 17.69 11.53
C THR A 253 -16.75 18.15 10.16
N SER A 254 -15.90 18.06 9.15
CA SER A 254 -16.37 18.22 7.77
C SER A 254 -17.17 16.98 7.33
N TYR A 255 -18.14 17.19 6.44
CA TYR A 255 -18.88 16.12 5.79
C TYR A 255 -17.96 15.17 5.01
N ASP A 256 -16.89 15.69 4.41
CA ASP A 256 -15.84 14.90 3.75
C ASP A 256 -15.15 13.90 4.69
N SER A 257 -14.99 14.24 5.97
CA SER A 257 -14.43 13.32 6.96
C SER A 257 -15.40 12.18 7.33
N LEU A 258 -16.72 12.41 7.20
CA LEU A 258 -17.77 11.41 7.46
C LEU A 258 -18.08 10.53 6.25
N ARG A 259 -17.74 11.04 5.07
CA ARG A 259 -17.85 10.37 3.79
C ARG A 259 -16.47 10.44 3.17
N ILE A 260 -15.55 9.58 3.61
CA ILE A 260 -14.23 9.51 2.98
C ILE A 260 -14.49 9.22 1.51
N PRO A 261 -14.23 10.19 0.60
CA PRO A 261 -14.41 9.93 -0.80
C PRO A 261 -13.58 8.70 -1.10
N LYS A 262 -14.14 7.76 -1.87
CA LYS A 262 -13.31 6.72 -2.49
C LYS A 262 -12.22 7.50 -3.22
N VAL A 263 -11.03 7.63 -2.63
CA VAL A 263 -9.91 8.25 -3.32
C VAL A 263 -9.75 7.37 -4.54
N PRO A 264 -9.97 7.90 -5.75
CA PRO A 264 -9.90 7.09 -6.95
C PRO A 264 -8.52 6.43 -6.92
N ILE A 265 -8.52 5.11 -7.03
CA ILE A 265 -7.28 4.37 -7.04
C ILE A 265 -6.51 4.91 -8.23
N GLU A 266 -5.31 5.45 -7.99
CA GLU A 266 -4.42 5.86 -9.06
C GLU A 266 -3.90 4.59 -9.74
N VAL A 267 -4.74 4.00 -10.59
CA VAL A 267 -4.54 2.71 -11.25
C VAL A 267 -3.18 2.66 -11.94
N THR A 268 -2.75 3.78 -12.51
CA THR A 268 -1.45 3.94 -13.16
C THR A 268 -0.28 3.80 -12.18
N ASN A 269 -0.37 4.34 -10.96
CA ASN A 269 0.69 4.25 -9.96
C ASN A 269 0.80 2.84 -9.37
N VAL A 270 -0.36 2.18 -9.15
CA VAL A 270 -0.41 0.77 -8.76
C VAL A 270 0.19 -0.10 -9.86
N ALA A 271 -0.20 0.13 -11.12
CA ALA A 271 0.34 -0.58 -12.28
C ALA A 271 1.85 -0.38 -12.43
N ALA A 272 2.34 0.85 -12.33
CA ALA A 272 3.77 1.16 -12.46
C ALA A 272 4.63 0.48 -11.41
N SER A 273 4.14 0.45 -10.17
CA SER A 273 4.79 -0.25 -9.06
C SER A 273 4.80 -1.76 -9.29
N PHE A 274 3.67 -2.33 -9.73
CA PHE A 274 3.54 -3.75 -10.03
C PHE A 274 4.45 -4.17 -11.20
N PHE A 275 4.41 -3.42 -12.30
CA PHE A 275 5.18 -3.74 -13.50
C PHE A 275 6.68 -3.57 -13.27
N SER A 276 7.13 -2.47 -12.64
CA SER A 276 8.57 -2.26 -12.34
C SER A 276 9.10 -3.23 -11.29
N GLY A 277 8.30 -3.56 -10.29
CA GLY A 277 8.73 -4.41 -9.17
C GLY A 277 8.61 -5.89 -9.50
N LEU A 278 7.38 -6.37 -9.69
CA LEU A 278 7.12 -7.80 -9.84
C LEU A 278 7.40 -8.29 -11.26
N LEU A 279 6.81 -7.67 -12.30
CA LEU A 279 7.07 -8.15 -13.67
C LEU A 279 8.51 -7.87 -14.11
N GLY A 280 9.08 -6.72 -13.75
CA GLY A 280 10.49 -6.39 -14.02
C GLY A 280 11.46 -7.43 -13.46
N PHE A 281 11.13 -8.06 -12.32
CA PHE A 281 11.90 -9.18 -11.76
C PHE A 281 11.67 -10.50 -12.52
N PHE A 282 10.41 -10.87 -12.77
CA PHE A 282 10.08 -12.19 -13.31
C PHE A 282 10.35 -12.34 -14.82
N ILE A 283 10.28 -11.25 -15.59
CA ILE A 283 10.44 -11.29 -17.05
C ILE A 283 11.88 -11.65 -17.49
N PRO A 284 12.94 -11.01 -16.96
CA PRO A 284 14.32 -11.46 -17.19
C PRO A 284 14.55 -12.92 -16.83
N LEU A 285 14.03 -13.37 -15.69
CA LEU A 285 14.17 -14.75 -15.23
C LEU A 285 13.47 -15.74 -16.18
N MET A 286 12.25 -15.42 -16.63
CA MET A 286 11.55 -16.20 -17.66
C MET A 286 12.40 -16.28 -18.93
N ALA A 287 12.88 -15.14 -19.43
CA ALA A 287 13.66 -15.08 -20.66
C ALA A 287 14.93 -15.94 -20.55
N ILE A 288 15.60 -15.93 -19.40
CA ILE A 288 16.79 -16.75 -19.13
C ILE A 288 16.45 -18.26 -19.17
N ILE A 289 15.49 -18.70 -18.35
CA ILE A 289 15.13 -20.12 -18.24
C ILE A 289 14.59 -20.64 -19.56
N GLY A 290 13.74 -19.83 -20.20
CA GLY A 290 13.19 -20.07 -21.52
C GLY A 290 14.26 -20.32 -22.57
N SER A 291 15.16 -19.36 -22.72
CA SER A 291 16.23 -19.39 -23.71
C SER A 291 17.24 -20.49 -23.46
N TYR A 292 17.56 -20.75 -22.19
CA TYR A 292 18.38 -21.88 -21.79
C TYR A 292 17.72 -23.20 -22.21
N SER A 293 16.42 -23.37 -21.96
CA SER A 293 15.71 -24.60 -22.32
C SER A 293 15.49 -24.76 -23.83
N SER A 294 15.23 -23.66 -24.53
CA SER A 294 14.89 -23.62 -25.95
C SER A 294 16.11 -23.82 -26.86
N TYR A 295 17.26 -23.30 -26.45
CA TYR A 295 18.46 -23.30 -27.28
C TYR A 295 19.73 -23.71 -26.51
N GLY A 296 20.01 -23.07 -25.38
CA GLY A 296 21.30 -23.22 -24.69
C GLY A 296 21.63 -24.66 -24.30
N LYS A 297 20.65 -25.37 -23.72
CA LYS A 297 20.77 -26.77 -23.32
C LYS A 297 20.97 -27.69 -24.53
N ASP A 298 20.15 -27.55 -25.57
CA ASP A 298 20.21 -28.38 -26.78
C ASP A 298 21.57 -28.23 -27.48
N ARG A 299 22.15 -27.03 -27.47
CA ARG A 299 23.48 -26.77 -28.04
C ARG A 299 24.57 -27.51 -27.26
N LEU A 300 24.60 -27.31 -25.95
CA LEU A 300 25.67 -27.82 -25.09
C LEU A 300 25.60 -29.33 -24.86
N THR A 301 24.47 -29.96 -25.13
CA THR A 301 24.29 -31.43 -25.04
C THR A 301 24.45 -32.15 -26.37
N GLY A 302 24.78 -31.43 -27.46
CA GLY A 302 24.93 -32.01 -28.80
C GLY A 302 23.62 -32.35 -29.50
N VAL A 303 22.45 -32.07 -28.89
CA VAL A 303 21.14 -32.33 -29.51
C VAL A 303 20.95 -31.54 -30.80
N LEU A 304 21.52 -30.34 -30.90
CA LEU A 304 21.49 -29.55 -32.14
C LEU A 304 22.14 -30.27 -33.32
N GLU A 305 23.18 -31.07 -33.11
CA GLU A 305 23.89 -31.79 -34.19
C GLU A 305 22.97 -32.83 -34.85
N SER A 306 22.12 -33.50 -34.06
CA SER A 306 21.10 -34.42 -34.57
C SER A 306 20.05 -33.70 -35.44
N VAL A 307 19.71 -32.46 -35.10
CA VAL A 307 18.75 -31.66 -35.89
C VAL A 307 19.38 -31.16 -37.19
N LEU A 308 20.66 -30.82 -37.17
CA LEU A 308 21.44 -30.34 -38.33
C LEU A 308 21.76 -31.46 -39.34
N ALA A 309 21.50 -32.73 -39.02
CA ALA A 309 21.53 -33.82 -40.00
C ALA A 309 20.44 -33.67 -41.09
N ARG A 310 19.44 -32.82 -40.85
CA ARG A 310 18.44 -32.41 -41.85
C ARG A 310 18.98 -31.23 -42.67
N PRO A 311 18.49 -30.97 -43.91
CA PRO A 311 18.97 -29.88 -44.75
C PRO A 311 18.50 -28.49 -44.25
N VAL A 312 19.04 -28.06 -43.10
CA VAL A 312 18.75 -26.79 -42.43
C VAL A 312 20.07 -26.15 -42.00
N THR A 313 20.24 -24.86 -42.27
CA THR A 313 21.46 -24.14 -41.87
C THR A 313 21.43 -23.78 -40.38
N ARG A 314 22.61 -23.70 -39.75
CA ARG A 314 22.78 -23.31 -38.34
C ARG A 314 22.19 -21.94 -38.06
N LEU A 315 22.44 -21.00 -38.97
CA LEU A 315 21.88 -19.65 -38.92
C LEU A 315 20.34 -19.68 -38.93
N SER A 316 19.73 -20.42 -39.87
CA SER A 316 18.27 -20.53 -39.97
C SER A 316 17.67 -21.15 -38.71
N LEU A 317 18.28 -22.21 -38.18
CA LEU A 317 17.84 -22.87 -36.95
C LEU A 317 17.94 -21.92 -35.73
N GLY A 318 19.05 -21.18 -35.62
CA GLY A 318 19.28 -20.21 -34.56
C GLY A 318 18.27 -19.06 -34.58
N VAL A 319 18.06 -18.45 -35.75
CA VAL A 319 17.06 -17.38 -35.94
C VAL A 319 15.66 -17.90 -35.64
N SER A 320 15.32 -19.08 -36.14
CA SER A 320 14.00 -19.70 -35.93
C SER A 320 13.71 -19.90 -34.43
N ARG A 321 14.65 -20.48 -33.68
CA ARG A 321 14.50 -20.71 -32.23
C ARG A 321 14.46 -19.42 -31.42
N TYR A 322 15.29 -18.44 -31.78
CA TYR A 322 15.28 -17.13 -31.13
C TYR A 322 13.92 -16.45 -31.30
N LEU A 323 13.45 -16.32 -32.55
CA LEU A 323 12.16 -15.68 -32.85
C LEU A 323 10.98 -16.46 -32.27
N SER A 324 11.03 -17.79 -32.25
CA SER A 324 10.00 -18.62 -31.63
C SER A 324 9.90 -18.40 -30.13
N THR A 325 11.04 -18.27 -29.45
CA THR A 325 11.12 -17.98 -28.01
C THR A 325 10.62 -16.57 -27.72
N MET A 326 11.04 -15.59 -28.53
CA MET A 326 10.55 -14.22 -28.46
C MET A 326 9.02 -14.16 -28.60
N ILE A 327 8.45 -14.73 -29.66
CA ILE A 327 7.00 -14.69 -29.90
C ILE A 327 6.23 -15.30 -28.72
N ALA A 328 6.68 -16.45 -28.19
CA ALA A 328 6.03 -17.09 -27.06
C ALA A 328 5.98 -16.17 -25.82
N PHE A 329 7.08 -15.48 -25.52
CA PHE A 329 7.18 -14.60 -24.37
C PHE A 329 6.53 -13.23 -24.57
N VAL A 330 6.56 -12.67 -25.78
CA VAL A 330 5.79 -11.46 -26.10
C VAL A 330 4.29 -11.71 -25.92
N LEU A 331 3.77 -12.86 -26.33
CA LEU A 331 2.37 -13.22 -26.10
C LEU A 331 2.05 -13.37 -24.61
N ALA A 332 2.97 -13.95 -23.83
CA ALA A 332 2.83 -14.08 -22.38
C ALA A 332 2.79 -12.71 -21.68
N VAL A 333 3.70 -11.81 -22.06
CA VAL A 333 3.75 -10.42 -21.58
C VAL A 333 2.46 -9.68 -21.90
N ALA A 334 2.00 -9.74 -23.15
CA ALA A 334 0.77 -9.06 -23.56
C ALA A 334 -0.46 -9.59 -22.79
N ALA A 335 -0.56 -10.90 -22.62
CA ALA A 335 -1.62 -11.51 -21.83
C ALA A 335 -1.56 -11.10 -20.35
N SER A 336 -0.36 -11.06 -19.76
CA SER A 336 -0.13 -10.62 -18.37
C SER A 336 -0.54 -9.17 -18.15
N VAL A 337 -0.12 -8.26 -19.03
CA VAL A 337 -0.51 -6.85 -18.96
C VAL A 337 -2.03 -6.71 -19.11
N GLY A 338 -2.66 -7.47 -20.02
CA GLY A 338 -4.11 -7.46 -20.19
C GLY A 338 -4.86 -7.96 -18.94
N VAL A 339 -4.36 -9.00 -18.27
CA VAL A 339 -4.94 -9.49 -16.99
C VAL A 339 -4.83 -8.44 -15.90
N VAL A 340 -3.67 -7.78 -15.79
CA VAL A 340 -3.46 -6.68 -14.83
C VAL A 340 -4.44 -5.54 -15.10
N ASP A 341 -4.58 -5.12 -16.35
CA ASP A 341 -5.49 -4.03 -16.75
C ASP A 341 -6.95 -4.36 -16.44
N LEU A 342 -7.39 -5.60 -16.71
CA LEU A 342 -8.73 -6.08 -16.34
C LEU A 342 -8.98 -6.05 -14.82
N ILE A 343 -7.99 -6.42 -14.01
CA ILE A 343 -8.12 -6.37 -12.55
C ILE A 343 -8.20 -4.91 -12.09
N LEU A 344 -7.37 -4.03 -12.64
CA LEU A 344 -7.39 -2.61 -12.29
C LEU A 344 -8.68 -1.92 -12.71
N ASP A 345 -9.27 -2.28 -13.85
CA ASP A 345 -10.61 -1.81 -14.22
C ASP A 345 -11.67 -2.28 -13.22
N SER A 346 -11.62 -3.56 -12.82
CA SER A 346 -12.58 -4.11 -11.85
C SER A 346 -12.52 -3.45 -10.46
N VAL A 347 -11.35 -2.93 -10.06
CA VAL A 347 -11.12 -2.35 -8.73
C VAL A 347 -11.14 -0.81 -8.74
N GLY A 348 -10.52 -0.20 -9.75
CA GLY A 348 -10.40 1.26 -9.92
C GLY A 348 -11.49 1.89 -10.78
N GLY A 349 -12.27 1.09 -11.52
CA GLY A 349 -13.37 1.55 -12.37
C GLY A 349 -12.94 2.16 -13.71
N SER A 350 -11.66 2.00 -14.09
CA SER A 350 -11.15 2.43 -15.39
C SER A 350 -9.93 1.62 -15.82
N PHE A 351 -9.87 1.29 -17.11
CA PHE A 351 -8.66 0.79 -17.77
C PHE A 351 -7.50 1.79 -17.72
N LEU A 352 -6.28 1.26 -17.82
CA LEU A 352 -5.06 2.03 -18.04
C LEU A 352 -5.13 2.74 -19.39
N SER A 353 -4.41 3.87 -19.50
CA SER A 353 -4.32 4.56 -20.78
C SER A 353 -3.62 3.70 -21.82
N GLN A 354 -4.13 3.68 -23.05
CA GLN A 354 -3.56 2.87 -24.14
C GLN A 354 -2.09 3.20 -24.42
N SER A 355 -1.70 4.47 -24.25
CA SER A 355 -0.30 4.92 -24.36
C SER A 355 0.58 4.30 -23.27
N TYR A 356 0.08 4.19 -22.04
CA TYR A 356 0.79 3.54 -20.95
C TYR A 356 0.90 2.02 -21.18
N VAL A 357 -0.21 1.36 -21.52
CA VAL A 357 -0.23 -0.09 -21.80
C VAL A 357 0.75 -0.46 -22.91
N SER A 358 0.73 0.27 -24.02
CA SER A 358 1.67 0.03 -25.12
C SER A 358 3.13 0.28 -24.74
N ALA A 359 3.41 1.33 -23.95
CA ALA A 359 4.76 1.62 -23.47
C ALA A 359 5.30 0.51 -22.55
N ILE A 360 4.48 -0.01 -21.63
CA ILE A 360 4.86 -1.12 -20.75
C ILE A 360 5.10 -2.41 -21.53
N ILE A 361 4.21 -2.76 -22.46
CA ILE A 361 4.41 -3.94 -23.33
C ILE A 361 5.73 -3.78 -24.10
N ALA A 362 5.98 -2.62 -24.71
CA ALA A 362 7.23 -2.37 -25.43
C ALA A 362 8.47 -2.50 -24.52
N GLY A 363 8.41 -1.94 -23.30
CA GLY A 363 9.45 -2.06 -22.29
C GLY A 363 9.78 -3.51 -21.95
N LEU A 364 8.76 -4.29 -21.59
CA LEU A 364 8.91 -5.71 -21.26
C LEU A 364 9.40 -6.55 -22.45
N VAL A 365 8.97 -6.23 -23.69
CA VAL A 365 9.45 -6.90 -24.91
C VAL A 365 10.94 -6.68 -25.12
N VAL A 366 11.46 -5.48 -24.85
CA VAL A 366 12.90 -5.17 -24.91
C VAL A 366 13.67 -6.01 -23.90
N GLU A 367 13.18 -6.15 -22.67
CA GLU A 367 13.82 -7.00 -21.65
C GLU A 367 13.85 -8.47 -22.08
N VAL A 368 12.72 -8.99 -22.59
CA VAL A 368 12.66 -10.34 -23.16
C VAL A 368 13.70 -10.52 -24.26
N ALA A 369 13.81 -9.56 -25.19
CA ALA A 369 14.79 -9.60 -26.27
C ALA A 369 16.23 -9.60 -25.77
N ALA A 370 16.55 -8.68 -24.86
CA ALA A 370 17.88 -8.52 -24.31
C ALA A 370 18.35 -9.80 -23.60
N PHE A 371 17.54 -10.33 -22.67
CA PHE A 371 17.92 -11.53 -21.92
C PHE A 371 17.90 -12.79 -22.78
N THR A 372 16.98 -12.92 -23.73
CA THR A 372 17.00 -14.03 -24.70
C THR A 372 18.28 -13.98 -25.54
N GLY A 373 18.63 -12.81 -26.08
CA GLY A 373 19.82 -12.61 -26.89
C GLY A 373 21.11 -12.88 -26.10
N LEU A 374 21.19 -12.42 -24.85
CA LEU A 374 22.31 -12.69 -23.95
C LEU A 374 22.48 -14.18 -23.71
N ILE A 375 21.42 -14.95 -23.43
CA ILE A 375 21.57 -16.39 -23.18
C ILE A 375 21.96 -17.15 -24.44
N PHE A 376 21.43 -16.78 -25.60
CA PHE A 376 21.83 -17.36 -26.89
C PHE A 376 23.31 -17.08 -27.18
N LEU A 377 23.76 -15.84 -26.94
CA LEU A 377 25.17 -15.44 -27.04
C LEU A 377 26.06 -16.25 -26.08
N LEU A 378 25.71 -16.28 -24.80
CA LEU A 378 26.49 -16.95 -23.77
C LEU A 378 26.57 -18.45 -24.01
N SER A 379 25.54 -19.05 -24.62
CA SER A 379 25.54 -20.47 -24.97
C SER A 379 26.65 -20.84 -25.95
N HIS A 380 27.17 -19.89 -26.74
CA HIS A 380 28.33 -20.11 -27.62
C HIS A 380 29.65 -19.88 -26.90
N LEU A 381 29.68 -19.02 -25.87
CA LEU A 381 30.88 -18.73 -25.11
C LEU A 381 31.26 -19.88 -24.18
N PHE A 382 30.28 -20.47 -23.51
CA PHE A 382 30.50 -21.54 -22.54
C PHE A 382 30.40 -22.93 -23.17
N ARG A 383 31.00 -23.92 -22.49
CA ARG A 383 31.09 -25.32 -22.94
C ARG A 383 30.26 -26.30 -22.12
N SER A 384 29.76 -25.91 -20.94
CA SER A 384 28.98 -26.78 -20.07
C SER A 384 27.61 -26.16 -19.75
N THR A 385 26.60 -27.01 -19.62
CA THR A 385 25.23 -26.61 -19.27
C THR A 385 25.16 -25.96 -17.89
N GLY A 386 25.88 -26.52 -16.91
CA GLY A 386 25.97 -25.98 -15.55
C GLY A 386 26.60 -24.59 -15.52
N THR A 387 27.69 -24.37 -16.27
CA THR A 387 28.35 -23.06 -16.37
C THR A 387 27.43 -22.02 -17.03
N LEU A 388 26.77 -22.39 -18.14
CA LEU A 388 25.82 -21.47 -18.80
C LEU A 388 24.70 -21.06 -17.84
N LEU A 389 24.05 -22.02 -17.18
CA LEU A 389 22.96 -21.73 -16.25
C LEU A 389 23.44 -20.90 -15.05
N GLY A 390 24.57 -21.28 -14.43
CA GLY A 390 25.13 -20.56 -13.29
C GLY A 390 25.48 -19.11 -13.61
N ILE A 391 26.09 -18.85 -14.77
CA ILE A 391 26.42 -17.49 -15.21
C ILE A 391 25.18 -16.70 -15.58
N SER A 392 24.17 -17.36 -16.19
CA SER A 392 22.89 -16.71 -16.51
C SER A 392 22.17 -16.24 -15.24
N ILE A 393 22.12 -17.08 -14.21
CA ILE A 393 21.53 -16.73 -12.91
C ILE A 393 22.37 -15.64 -12.23
N GLY A 394 23.71 -15.76 -12.25
CA GLY A 394 24.59 -14.74 -11.70
C GLY A 394 24.41 -13.38 -12.37
N LEU A 395 24.26 -13.35 -13.70
CA LEU A 395 24.00 -12.13 -14.46
C LEU A 395 22.65 -11.52 -14.07
N PHE A 396 21.59 -12.32 -13.94
CA PHE A 396 20.31 -11.85 -13.42
C PHE A 396 20.44 -11.24 -12.01
N VAL A 397 21.06 -11.96 -11.07
CA VAL A 397 21.21 -11.50 -9.69
C VAL A 397 22.01 -10.19 -9.62
N VAL A 398 23.05 -10.02 -10.43
CA VAL A 398 23.83 -8.79 -10.47
C VAL A 398 23.05 -7.63 -11.11
N LEU A 399 22.44 -7.87 -12.26
CA LEU A 399 21.77 -6.83 -13.03
C LEU A 399 20.42 -6.42 -12.44
N ASP A 400 19.69 -7.33 -11.81
CA ASP A 400 18.38 -7.01 -11.26
C ASP A 400 18.46 -6.67 -9.78
N PHE A 401 18.96 -7.61 -8.97
CA PHE A 401 18.94 -7.48 -7.50
C PHE A 401 20.01 -6.54 -6.95
N PHE A 402 21.27 -6.70 -7.37
CA PHE A 402 22.38 -5.93 -6.81
C PHE A 402 22.64 -4.60 -7.50
N TRP A 403 22.13 -4.38 -8.72
CA TRP A 403 22.49 -3.20 -9.52
C TRP A 403 22.18 -1.90 -8.80
N SER A 404 20.96 -1.72 -8.32
CA SER A 404 20.56 -0.52 -7.59
C SER A 404 21.39 -0.30 -6.31
N ILE A 405 21.78 -1.38 -5.62
CA ILE A 405 22.66 -1.32 -4.44
C ILE A 405 24.07 -0.90 -4.84
N ILE A 406 24.61 -1.46 -5.91
CA ILE A 406 25.94 -1.11 -6.44
C ILE A 406 25.99 0.38 -6.78
N ILE A 407 24.99 0.88 -7.52
CA ILE A 407 24.92 2.28 -7.94
C ILE A 407 24.71 3.21 -6.75
N PHE A 408 23.88 2.81 -5.78
CA PHE A 408 23.71 3.54 -4.53
C PHE A 408 25.05 3.67 -3.76
N LEU A 409 25.80 2.58 -3.61
CA LEU A 409 27.08 2.58 -2.90
C LEU A 409 28.14 3.39 -3.65
N LEU A 410 28.23 3.25 -4.97
CA LEU A 410 29.17 4.03 -5.80
C LEU A 410 28.86 5.53 -5.73
N THR A 411 27.59 5.90 -5.81
CA THR A 411 27.16 7.29 -5.70
C THR A 411 27.51 7.86 -4.33
N SER A 412 27.24 7.08 -3.26
CA SER A 412 27.54 7.48 -1.88
C SER A 412 29.06 7.64 -1.66
N LEU A 413 29.86 6.72 -2.20
CA LEU A 413 31.33 6.76 -2.15
C LEU A 413 31.89 8.02 -2.84
N LEU A 414 31.26 8.46 -3.93
CA LEU A 414 31.64 9.65 -4.69
C LEU A 414 31.07 10.95 -4.09
N GLY A 415 30.50 10.89 -2.88
CA GLY A 415 29.98 12.05 -2.15
C GLY A 415 28.56 12.46 -2.54
N GLY A 416 27.84 11.66 -3.34
CA GLY A 416 26.44 11.90 -3.66
C GLY A 416 25.53 11.51 -2.49
N THR A 417 24.60 12.39 -2.13
CA THR A 417 23.60 12.10 -1.10
C THR A 417 22.36 11.44 -1.73
N PRO A 418 21.74 10.46 -1.05
CA PRO A 418 20.51 9.82 -1.54
C PRO A 418 19.42 10.88 -1.81
N GLY A 419 18.74 10.77 -2.95
CA GLY A 419 17.71 11.71 -3.36
C GLY A 419 18.21 13.05 -3.94
N SER A 420 19.52 13.32 -3.93
CA SER A 420 20.08 14.47 -4.64
C SER A 420 19.94 14.34 -6.15
N ALA A 421 19.99 15.47 -6.87
CA ALA A 421 19.98 15.47 -8.34
C ALA A 421 21.13 14.64 -8.92
N VAL A 422 22.31 14.66 -8.30
CA VAL A 422 23.47 13.85 -8.71
C VAL A 422 23.18 12.36 -8.54
N ALA A 423 22.58 11.95 -7.42
CA ALA A 423 22.24 10.56 -7.18
C ALA A 423 21.16 10.05 -8.15
N LEU A 424 20.15 10.87 -8.45
CA LEU A 424 19.13 10.55 -9.45
C LEU A 424 19.75 10.43 -10.85
N GLN A 425 20.63 11.36 -11.22
CA GLN A 425 21.34 11.31 -12.50
C GLN A 425 22.21 10.04 -12.63
N ALA A 426 22.97 9.69 -11.58
CA ALA A 426 23.77 8.47 -11.56
C ALA A 426 22.89 7.21 -11.69
N THR A 427 21.75 7.19 -11.01
CA THR A 427 20.76 6.11 -11.09
C THR A 427 20.25 5.94 -12.52
N TYR A 428 19.77 7.00 -13.16
CA TYR A 428 19.20 6.89 -14.51
C TYR A 428 20.24 6.60 -15.59
N LEU A 429 21.46 7.17 -15.47
CA LEU A 429 22.56 6.80 -16.35
C LEU A 429 22.92 5.32 -16.22
N SER A 430 22.84 4.77 -15.01
CA SER A 430 23.08 3.34 -14.79
C SER A 430 22.03 2.44 -15.41
N TYR A 431 20.79 2.92 -15.57
CA TYR A 431 19.71 2.12 -16.14
C TYR A 431 19.91 1.89 -17.64
N TYR A 432 20.48 2.86 -18.37
CA TYR A 432 20.88 2.68 -19.77
C TYR A 432 21.95 1.58 -19.95
N ALA A 433 22.79 1.37 -18.93
CA ALA A 433 23.81 0.33 -18.96
C ALA A 433 23.28 -1.06 -18.55
N ASN A 434 21.98 -1.22 -18.31
CA ASN A 434 21.42 -2.43 -17.73
C ASN A 434 20.02 -2.77 -18.29
N PRO A 435 19.87 -3.87 -19.05
CA PRO A 435 18.60 -4.23 -19.65
C PRO A 435 17.52 -4.58 -18.62
N ALA A 436 17.86 -4.99 -17.39
CA ALA A 436 16.86 -5.25 -16.34
C ALA A 436 16.16 -3.99 -15.82
N GLN A 437 16.74 -2.81 -16.07
CA GLN A 437 16.22 -1.53 -15.59
C GLN A 437 15.55 -0.73 -16.72
N PHE A 438 15.40 -1.33 -17.91
CA PHE A 438 14.83 -0.67 -19.06
C PHE A 438 13.38 -0.23 -18.80
N LEU A 439 12.56 -1.08 -18.19
CA LEU A 439 11.19 -0.71 -17.83
C LEU A 439 11.12 0.46 -16.85
N SER A 440 12.10 0.60 -15.96
CA SER A 440 12.19 1.75 -15.05
C SER A 440 12.41 3.06 -15.80
N LEU A 441 13.24 3.08 -16.85
CA LEU A 441 13.39 4.25 -17.73
C LEU A 441 12.09 4.61 -18.45
N VAL A 442 11.37 3.60 -18.96
CA VAL A 442 10.07 3.79 -19.60
C VAL A 442 9.06 4.40 -18.62
N ASN A 443 8.99 3.87 -17.39
CA ASN A 443 8.07 4.39 -16.37
C ASN A 443 8.37 5.84 -15.99
N VAL A 444 9.64 6.20 -15.77
CA VAL A 444 10.00 7.59 -15.45
C VAL A 444 9.64 8.53 -16.61
N TYR A 445 9.84 8.11 -17.85
CA TYR A 445 9.48 8.90 -19.03
C TYR A 445 7.97 9.11 -19.16
N VAL A 446 7.17 8.04 -19.03
CA VAL A 446 5.73 8.10 -19.24
C VAL A 446 5.01 8.79 -18.07
N LEU A 447 5.43 8.55 -16.84
CA LEU A 447 4.80 9.09 -15.64
C LEU A 447 5.31 10.48 -15.25
N GLN A 448 6.42 10.93 -15.84
CA GLN A 448 7.10 12.18 -15.48
C GLN A 448 7.33 12.32 -13.97
N SER A 449 7.59 11.19 -13.32
CA SER A 449 7.78 11.10 -11.88
C SER A 449 8.72 9.96 -11.49
N SER A 450 9.31 10.08 -10.31
CA SER A 450 10.12 9.04 -9.69
C SER A 450 9.93 9.10 -8.18
N SER A 451 9.68 7.95 -7.57
CA SER A 451 9.40 7.85 -6.12
C SER A 451 8.27 8.78 -5.66
N GLY A 452 7.27 9.03 -6.52
CA GLY A 452 6.14 9.93 -6.24
C GLY A 452 6.44 11.42 -6.40
N LEU A 453 7.68 11.80 -6.73
CA LEU A 453 8.05 13.18 -7.01
C LEU A 453 7.97 13.44 -8.51
N SER A 454 7.28 14.51 -8.91
CA SER A 454 7.28 14.96 -10.30
C SER A 454 8.68 15.45 -10.67
N ILE A 455 9.22 14.89 -11.75
CA ILE A 455 10.53 15.26 -12.27
C ILE A 455 10.45 15.44 -13.79
N PRO A 456 11.10 16.47 -14.36
CA PRO A 456 11.25 16.58 -15.81
C PRO A 456 12.27 15.53 -16.29
N PRO A 457 11.86 14.46 -17.02
CA PRO A 457 12.77 13.36 -17.36
C PRO A 457 13.95 13.81 -18.23
N SER A 458 13.72 14.82 -19.09
CA SER A 458 14.74 15.41 -19.96
C SER A 458 15.90 16.05 -19.20
N ALA A 459 15.66 16.56 -17.98
CA ALA A 459 16.72 17.14 -17.15
C ALA A 459 17.76 16.10 -16.71
N TYR A 460 17.39 14.82 -16.75
CA TYR A 460 18.27 13.70 -16.39
C TYR A 460 18.68 12.86 -17.60
N GLY A 461 18.52 13.39 -18.82
CA GLY A 461 18.86 12.68 -20.06
C GLY A 461 17.84 11.64 -20.50
N ILE A 462 16.72 11.50 -19.78
CA ILE A 462 15.65 10.57 -20.15
C ILE A 462 14.78 11.21 -21.22
N THR A 463 15.09 10.89 -22.46
CA THR A 463 14.36 11.37 -23.64
C THR A 463 13.88 10.19 -24.47
N LEU A 464 12.79 10.38 -25.24
CA LEU A 464 12.27 9.34 -26.11
C LEU A 464 13.33 8.79 -27.10
N PRO A 465 14.14 9.63 -27.78
CA PRO A 465 15.19 9.12 -28.66
C PRO A 465 16.23 8.27 -27.92
N ALA A 466 16.61 8.66 -26.69
CA ALA A 466 17.57 7.91 -25.89
C ALA A 466 17.00 6.54 -25.46
N ILE A 467 15.73 6.48 -25.04
CA ILE A 467 15.06 5.23 -24.67
C ILE A 467 14.92 4.30 -25.89
N ILE A 468 14.54 4.84 -27.05
CA ILE A 468 14.42 4.04 -28.28
C ILE A 468 15.79 3.48 -28.68
N LEU A 469 16.84 4.31 -28.65
CA LEU A 469 18.19 3.88 -28.99
C LEU A 469 18.67 2.78 -28.04
N ASP A 470 18.49 2.97 -26.75
CA ASP A 470 18.88 2.00 -25.72
C ASP A 470 18.15 0.67 -25.89
N GLY A 471 16.83 0.72 -26.09
CA GLY A 471 16.02 -0.48 -26.31
C GLY A 471 16.44 -1.24 -27.57
N LEU A 472 16.77 -0.53 -28.66
CA LEU A 472 17.32 -1.15 -29.86
C LEU A 472 18.69 -1.77 -29.63
N LEU A 473 19.58 -1.10 -28.90
CA LEU A 473 20.91 -1.63 -28.58
C LEU A 473 20.81 -2.92 -27.78
N TRP A 474 20.01 -2.94 -26.70
CA TRP A 474 19.85 -4.13 -25.88
C TRP A 474 19.09 -5.27 -26.58
N ALA A 475 18.08 -4.96 -27.41
CA ALA A 475 17.34 -5.99 -28.13
C ALA A 475 18.12 -6.59 -29.32
N ILE A 476 18.94 -5.80 -30.00
CA ILE A 476 19.57 -6.20 -31.28
C ILE A 476 21.03 -6.63 -31.10
N ALA A 477 21.83 -5.95 -30.28
CA ALA A 477 23.27 -6.20 -30.23
C ALA A 477 23.61 -7.63 -29.74
N PRO A 478 23.02 -8.15 -28.64
CA PRO A 478 23.28 -9.53 -28.21
C PRO A 478 22.88 -10.55 -29.27
N PHE A 479 21.76 -10.31 -29.96
CA PHE A 479 21.27 -11.17 -31.03
C PHE A 479 22.23 -11.18 -32.25
N ILE A 480 22.69 -10.02 -32.72
CA ILE A 480 23.65 -9.95 -33.84
C ILE A 480 24.95 -10.67 -33.48
N ILE A 481 25.49 -10.44 -32.28
CA ILE A 481 26.73 -11.09 -31.84
C ILE A 481 26.53 -12.61 -31.78
N PHE A 482 25.38 -13.07 -31.26
CA PHE A 482 25.01 -14.48 -31.32
C PHE A 482 25.03 -15.03 -32.76
N LEU A 483 24.40 -14.35 -33.73
CA LEU A 483 24.38 -14.81 -35.12
C LEU A 483 25.80 -14.92 -35.72
N ILE A 484 26.68 -13.95 -35.42
CA ILE A 484 28.07 -13.98 -35.87
C ILE A 484 28.79 -15.21 -35.29
N LEU A 485 28.60 -15.49 -34.00
CA LEU A 485 29.21 -16.65 -33.34
C LEU A 485 28.66 -17.98 -33.90
N ALA A 486 27.35 -18.07 -34.12
CA ALA A 486 26.69 -19.27 -34.65
C ALA A 486 27.13 -19.65 -36.08
N VAL A 487 27.69 -18.69 -36.84
CA VAL A 487 28.21 -18.92 -38.19
C VAL A 487 29.72 -19.19 -38.19
N LYS A 488 30.50 -18.48 -37.35
CA LYS A 488 31.97 -18.51 -37.42
C LYS A 488 32.62 -19.55 -36.52
N ARG A 489 32.01 -19.85 -35.37
CA ARG A 489 32.64 -20.65 -34.31
C ARG A 489 32.24 -22.11 -34.35
N ASP A 490 31.02 -22.35 -34.77
CA ASP A 490 30.46 -23.69 -34.97
C ASP A 490 30.57 -23.99 -36.46
#